data_AF-A0A1H1ZX16-F1
#
_entry.id   AF-A0A1H1ZX16-F1
#
_cell.length_a   1.000
_cell.length_b   1.000
_cell.length_c   1.000
_cell.angle_alpha   90.00
_cell.angle_beta   90.00
_cell.angle_gamma   90.00
#
_symmetry.space_group_name_H-M   'P 1'
#
loop_
_entity.id
_entity.type
_entity.pdbx_description
1 polymer ?
#
loop_
_entity_poly.entity_id
_entity_poly.type
_entity_poly.pdbx_seq_one_letter_code
_entity_poly.pdbx_strand_id
1 'polypeptide(L)'
;MVAGMVQPDTRPSGHPERRGTPALLYAAVAAPVMVAILAAATQPWLRPSDLTRDSQAVAVAHDATSPAYGVLSNVGIVLMAVACGMALLGWLVSRQTGDPVAALLAWSSALGLAFVLDDLLLLHESAAFGPWAGIAAAATYAAGFVAYLARFHELIRARLDGGLLILALAAFAGSAVVDVLAAPTQASVLVEDGAKLLGIVAWSVFVGRAAITALASNPPASTSAERVEPSVATPPSPGARAGAGAQARTR
;
A
#
# COMPACT_ATOMS: atom_id res chain seq x y z
N MET A 1 -26.03 -47.86 -14.00
CA MET A 1 -26.01 -46.39 -14.15
C MET A 1 -26.46 -45.81 -12.83
N VAL A 2 -25.53 -45.40 -11.98
CA VAL A 2 -25.84 -44.75 -10.69
C VAL A 2 -25.75 -43.24 -10.96
N ALA A 3 -26.90 -42.58 -10.96
CA ALA A 3 -26.98 -41.13 -11.04
C ALA A 3 -26.44 -40.56 -9.72
N GLY A 4 -25.20 -40.06 -9.77
CA GLY A 4 -24.58 -39.36 -8.65
C GLY A 4 -25.30 -38.05 -8.38
N MET A 5 -26.07 -38.03 -7.29
CA MET A 5 -26.73 -36.85 -6.76
C MET A 5 -25.64 -35.89 -6.25
N VAL A 6 -25.34 -34.86 -7.04
CA VAL A 6 -24.43 -33.77 -6.65
C VAL A 6 -25.10 -33.01 -5.51
N GLN A 7 -24.61 -33.18 -4.29
CA GLN A 7 -25.06 -32.39 -3.15
C GLN A 7 -24.68 -30.93 -3.38
N PRO A 8 -25.63 -29.98 -3.28
CA PRO A 8 -25.33 -28.56 -3.38
C PRO A 8 -24.38 -28.16 -2.24
N ASP A 9 -23.25 -27.57 -2.61
CA ASP A 9 -22.23 -27.08 -1.68
C ASP A 9 -22.84 -25.93 -0.85
N THR A 10 -23.33 -26.25 0.34
CA THR A 10 -23.96 -25.32 1.29
C THR A 10 -22.90 -24.61 2.13
N ARG A 11 -21.84 -24.11 1.50
CA ARG A 11 -20.90 -23.25 2.22
C ARG A 11 -21.65 -21.99 2.66
N PRO A 12 -21.68 -21.69 3.96
CA PRO A 12 -22.31 -20.48 4.45
C PRO A 12 -21.66 -19.30 3.71
N SER A 13 -22.48 -18.53 2.99
CA SER A 13 -22.11 -17.25 2.40
C SER A 13 -21.92 -16.24 3.54
N GLY A 14 -20.91 -16.48 4.38
CA GLY A 14 -20.46 -15.54 5.37
C GLY A 14 -19.86 -14.38 4.62
N HIS A 15 -20.66 -13.35 4.36
CA HIS A 15 -20.12 -12.06 3.99
C HIS A 15 -19.10 -11.71 5.08
N PRO A 16 -17.80 -11.56 4.74
CA PRO A 16 -16.80 -11.23 5.73
C PRO A 16 -17.25 -9.97 6.44
N GLU A 17 -17.52 -10.07 7.75
CA GLU A 17 -17.85 -8.92 8.57
C GLU A 17 -16.78 -7.85 8.32
N ARG A 18 -17.24 -6.65 7.93
CA ARG A 18 -16.36 -5.51 7.71
C ARG A 18 -15.71 -5.15 9.04
N ARG A 19 -14.52 -5.68 9.28
CA ARG A 19 -13.68 -5.25 10.39
C ARG A 19 -13.10 -3.89 10.01
N GLY A 20 -13.68 -2.84 10.58
CA GLY A 20 -13.09 -1.52 10.56
C GLY A 20 -11.64 -1.56 11.06
N THR A 21 -10.88 -0.53 10.73
CA THR A 21 -9.51 -0.35 11.19
C THR A 21 -9.54 -0.30 12.72
N PRO A 22 -8.83 -1.21 13.40
CA PRO A 22 -8.82 -1.20 14.85
C PRO A 22 -8.21 0.12 15.34
N ALA A 23 -8.76 0.69 16.42
CA ALA A 23 -8.28 1.94 17.04
C ALA A 23 -6.77 1.90 17.31
N LEU A 24 -6.25 0.73 17.69
CA LEU A 24 -4.83 0.48 17.91
C LEU A 24 -3.98 0.80 16.67
N LEU A 25 -4.47 0.58 15.46
CA LEU A 25 -3.71 0.89 14.24
C LEU A 25 -3.59 2.40 14.01
N TYR A 26 -4.62 3.18 14.33
CA TYR A 26 -4.52 4.65 14.30
C TYR A 26 -3.49 5.15 15.31
N ALA A 27 -3.50 4.58 16.53
CA ALA A 27 -2.48 4.89 17.54
C ALA A 27 -1.08 4.50 17.05
N ALA A 28 -0.92 3.34 16.41
CA ALA A 28 0.36 2.89 15.86
C ALA A 28 0.86 3.75 14.69
N VAL A 29 -0.03 4.44 13.97
CA VAL A 29 0.33 5.43 12.94
C VAL A 29 0.69 6.78 13.56
N ALA A 30 -0.13 7.28 14.48
CA ALA A 30 0.04 8.63 15.02
C ALA A 30 1.15 8.71 16.07
N ALA A 31 1.27 7.73 16.97
CA ALA A 31 2.19 7.80 18.09
C ALA A 31 3.67 7.92 17.67
N PRO A 32 4.19 7.15 16.70
CA PRO A 32 5.59 7.32 16.26
C PRO A 32 5.86 8.71 15.70
N VAL A 33 4.91 9.29 14.95
CA VAL A 33 5.04 10.64 14.40
C VAL A 33 5.04 11.67 15.53
N MET A 34 4.13 11.56 16.49
CA MET A 34 4.09 12.46 17.65
C MET A 34 5.38 12.38 18.48
N VAL A 35 5.91 11.17 18.68
CA VAL A 35 7.19 10.96 19.37
C VAL A 35 8.35 11.58 18.59
N ALA A 36 8.42 11.39 17.28
CA ALA A 36 9.46 11.96 16.43
C ALA A 36 9.43 13.49 16.44
N ILE A 37 8.23 14.09 16.36
CA ILE A 37 8.04 15.55 16.41
C ILE A 37 8.40 16.11 17.79
N LEU A 38 7.98 15.44 18.87
CA LEU A 38 8.36 15.85 20.23
C LEU A 38 9.87 15.76 20.44
N ALA A 39 10.52 14.70 19.95
CA ALA A 39 11.96 14.54 20.01
C ALA A 39 12.69 15.66 19.24
N ALA A 40 12.24 15.96 18.02
CA ALA A 40 12.81 17.04 17.21
C ALA A 40 12.63 18.42 17.87
N ALA A 41 11.51 18.65 18.55
CA ALA A 41 11.18 19.91 19.20
C ALA A 41 11.93 20.15 20.53
N THR A 42 12.29 19.09 21.25
CA THR A 42 12.83 19.20 22.62
C THR A 42 14.33 18.97 22.71
N GLN A 43 14.95 18.42 21.66
CA GLN A 43 16.39 18.22 21.64
C GLN A 43 17.16 19.57 21.60
N PRO A 44 18.34 19.68 22.26
CA PRO A 44 19.06 20.96 22.42
C PRO A 44 20.15 21.23 21.37
N TRP A 45 20.41 20.32 20.44
CA TRP A 45 21.59 20.34 19.57
C TRP A 45 21.37 21.08 18.25
N LEU A 46 20.18 20.97 17.66
CA LEU A 46 19.84 21.52 16.35
C LEU A 46 18.54 22.32 16.39
N ARG A 47 18.28 23.17 15.39
CA ARG A 47 16.95 23.78 15.28
C ARG A 47 15.96 22.73 14.80
N PRO A 48 14.72 22.69 15.31
CA PRO A 48 13.71 21.74 14.82
C PRO A 48 13.55 21.77 13.30
N SER A 49 13.57 22.96 12.69
CA SER A 49 13.52 23.12 11.24
C SER A 49 14.67 22.44 10.49
N ASP A 50 15.86 22.34 11.09
CA ASP A 50 17.02 21.70 10.46
C ASP A 50 16.85 20.18 10.42
N LEU A 51 16.08 19.61 11.34
CA LEU A 51 15.80 18.17 11.40
C LEU A 51 14.63 17.75 10.50
N THR A 52 13.66 18.64 10.30
CA THR A 52 12.38 18.32 9.66
C THR A 52 12.36 18.61 8.17
N ARG A 53 12.97 19.72 7.73
CA ARG A 53 13.05 20.12 6.30
C ARG A 53 14.02 19.27 5.52
N ASP A 54 13.92 19.26 4.19
CA ASP A 54 14.85 18.48 3.35
C ASP A 54 16.34 18.76 3.61
N SER A 55 17.16 17.72 3.55
CA SER A 55 18.58 17.80 3.89
C SER A 55 19.35 18.70 2.94
N GLN A 56 19.00 18.75 1.66
CA GLN A 56 19.65 19.61 0.67
C GLN A 56 19.26 21.07 0.89
N ALA A 57 17.98 21.34 1.18
CA ALA A 57 17.51 22.69 1.47
C ALA A 57 18.20 23.27 2.71
N VAL A 58 18.33 22.48 3.77
CA VAL A 58 19.02 22.89 5.00
C VAL A 58 20.53 23.04 4.77
N ALA A 59 21.16 22.12 4.04
CA ALA A 59 22.60 22.20 3.75
C ALA A 59 22.98 23.48 2.99
N VAL A 60 22.15 23.88 2.00
CA VAL A 60 22.32 25.14 1.28
C VAL A 60 22.17 26.35 2.21
N ALA A 61 21.19 26.32 3.12
CA ALA A 61 20.94 27.43 4.04
C ALA A 61 22.07 27.65 5.06
N HIS A 62 22.77 26.60 5.46
CA HIS A 62 23.87 26.66 6.44
C HIS A 62 25.26 26.71 5.82
N ASP A 63 25.39 26.60 4.49
CA ASP A 63 26.67 26.43 3.79
C ASP A 63 27.53 25.29 4.39
N ALA A 64 26.85 24.24 4.85
CA ALA A 64 27.46 23.13 5.59
C ALA A 64 26.71 21.82 5.32
N THR A 65 27.42 20.71 5.34
CA THR A 65 26.81 19.38 5.25
C THR A 65 26.75 18.73 6.62
N SER A 66 25.55 18.29 7.02
CA SER A 66 25.35 17.48 8.21
C SER A 66 24.42 16.32 7.88
N PRO A 67 24.76 15.08 8.27
CA PRO A 67 23.87 13.93 8.07
C PRO A 67 22.60 14.02 8.92
N ALA A 68 22.56 14.91 9.91
CA ALA A 68 21.38 15.14 10.73
C ALA A 68 20.34 16.05 10.05
N TYR A 69 20.74 16.80 9.01
CA TYR A 69 19.82 17.67 8.30
C TYR A 69 18.76 16.85 7.57
N GLY A 70 17.50 17.23 7.76
CA GLY A 70 16.35 16.58 7.13
C GLY A 70 16.16 15.12 7.41
N VAL A 71 16.60 14.66 8.58
CA VAL A 71 16.42 13.26 8.98
C VAL A 71 14.94 12.85 8.98
N LEU A 72 14.02 13.72 9.42
CA LEU A 72 12.59 13.40 9.43
C LEU A 72 12.00 13.38 8.01
N SER A 73 12.35 14.34 7.15
CA SER A 73 11.95 14.34 5.74
C SER A 73 12.42 13.07 5.02
N ASN A 74 13.69 12.71 5.16
CA ASN A 74 14.28 11.51 4.55
C ASN A 74 13.60 10.22 5.02
N VAL A 75 13.26 10.12 6.31
CA VAL A 75 12.46 8.98 6.82
C VAL A 75 11.11 8.92 6.13
N GLY A 76 10.42 10.05 5.95
CA GLY A 76 9.19 10.15 5.19
C GLY A 76 9.35 9.64 3.74
N ILE A 77 10.37 10.11 3.02
CA ILE A 77 10.68 9.70 1.65
C ILE A 77 10.88 8.18 1.57
N VAL A 78 11.68 7.59 2.47
CA VAL A 78 11.94 6.14 2.50
C VAL A 78 10.67 5.35 2.78
N LEU A 79 9.85 5.77 3.74
CA LEU A 79 8.59 5.11 4.06
C LEU A 79 7.62 5.12 2.88
N MET A 80 7.47 6.28 2.23
CA MET A 80 6.65 6.42 1.04
C MET A 80 7.18 5.55 -0.11
N ALA A 81 8.50 5.52 -0.34
CA ALA A 81 9.11 4.69 -1.38
C ALA A 81 8.87 3.18 -1.14
N VAL A 82 8.97 2.71 0.11
CA VAL A 82 8.62 1.33 0.48
C VAL A 82 7.15 1.05 0.19
N ALA A 83 6.23 1.96 0.52
CA ALA A 83 4.81 1.82 0.21
C ALA A 83 4.54 1.76 -1.29
N CYS A 84 5.22 2.59 -2.09
CA CYS A 84 5.15 2.53 -3.56
C CYS A 84 5.64 1.19 -4.09
N GLY A 85 6.76 0.67 -3.57
CA GLY A 85 7.27 -0.65 -3.93
C GLY A 85 6.28 -1.77 -3.61
N MET A 86 5.68 -1.75 -2.42
CA MET A 86 4.63 -2.71 -2.05
C MET A 86 3.42 -2.61 -2.99
N ALA A 87 2.99 -1.40 -3.35
CA ALA A 87 1.89 -1.19 -4.28
C ALA A 87 2.22 -1.71 -5.69
N LEU A 88 3.42 -1.44 -6.18
CA LEU A 88 3.88 -1.91 -7.48
C LEU A 88 3.91 -3.44 -7.53
N LEU A 89 4.49 -4.09 -6.52
CA LEU A 89 4.52 -5.55 -6.43
C LEU A 89 3.11 -6.14 -6.33
N GLY A 90 2.25 -5.56 -5.48
CA GLY A 90 0.86 -5.98 -5.35
C GLY A 90 0.10 -5.85 -6.67
N TRP A 91 0.30 -4.77 -7.42
CA TRP A 91 -0.25 -4.62 -8.78
C TRP A 91 0.27 -5.68 -9.74
N LEU A 92 1.59 -5.92 -9.78
CA LEU A 92 2.19 -6.91 -10.69
C LEU A 92 1.64 -8.31 -10.48
N VAL A 93 1.41 -8.70 -9.23
CA VAL A 93 0.83 -10.01 -8.87
C VAL A 93 -0.67 -10.06 -9.18
N SER A 94 -1.42 -9.00 -8.89
CA SER A 94 -2.88 -9.02 -9.01
C SER A 94 -3.41 -8.64 -10.40
N ARG A 95 -2.64 -7.98 -11.26
CA ARG A 95 -3.13 -7.45 -12.57
C ARG A 95 -3.67 -8.52 -13.54
N GLN A 96 -3.25 -9.77 -13.39
CA GLN A 96 -3.73 -10.88 -14.25
C GLN A 96 -5.05 -11.48 -13.78
N THR A 97 -5.49 -11.13 -12.57
CA THR A 97 -6.64 -11.75 -11.89
C THR A 97 -7.95 -11.03 -12.19
N GLY A 98 -7.87 -9.83 -12.78
CA GLY A 98 -9.01 -8.93 -12.97
C GLY A 98 -9.48 -8.23 -11.70
N ASP A 99 -8.79 -8.40 -10.56
CA ASP A 99 -9.18 -7.75 -9.30
C ASP A 99 -9.06 -6.21 -9.44
N PRO A 100 -10.14 -5.44 -9.17
CA PRO A 100 -10.11 -3.98 -9.24
C PRO A 100 -9.09 -3.32 -8.30
N VAL A 101 -8.65 -4.01 -7.24
CA VAL A 101 -7.57 -3.55 -6.34
C VAL A 101 -6.25 -3.40 -7.09
N ALA A 102 -6.00 -4.17 -8.16
CA ALA A 102 -4.79 -4.04 -8.96
C ALA A 102 -4.64 -2.62 -9.54
N ALA A 103 -5.72 -2.05 -10.07
CA ALA A 103 -5.71 -0.69 -10.62
C ALA A 103 -5.48 0.36 -9.53
N LEU A 104 -6.08 0.17 -8.35
CA LEU A 104 -5.86 1.04 -7.19
C LEU A 104 -4.38 1.05 -6.79
N LEU A 105 -3.74 -0.12 -6.72
CA LEU A 105 -2.33 -0.25 -6.37
C LEU A 105 -1.39 0.38 -7.40
N ALA A 106 -1.69 0.25 -8.70
CA ALA A 106 -0.94 0.94 -9.75
C ALA A 106 -0.98 2.46 -9.58
N TRP A 107 -2.18 3.01 -9.31
CA TRP A 107 -2.36 4.44 -9.06
C TRP A 107 -1.66 4.89 -7.77
N SER A 108 -1.75 4.10 -6.70
CA SER A 108 -1.04 4.39 -5.44
C SER A 108 0.47 4.42 -5.63
N SER A 109 1.03 3.48 -6.40
CA SER A 109 2.45 3.47 -6.74
C SER A 109 2.85 4.68 -7.59
N ALA A 110 2.06 5.04 -8.60
CA ALA A 110 2.39 6.16 -9.48
C ALA A 110 2.33 7.50 -8.75
N LEU A 111 1.26 7.74 -7.99
CA LEU A 111 1.08 8.99 -7.23
C LEU A 111 2.13 9.12 -6.12
N GLY A 112 2.38 8.05 -5.37
CA GLY A 112 3.40 8.06 -4.32
C GLY A 112 4.82 8.17 -4.88
N LEU A 113 5.12 7.58 -6.05
CA LEU A 113 6.43 7.73 -6.67
C LEU A 113 6.66 9.15 -7.18
N ALA A 114 5.63 9.78 -7.75
CA ALA A 114 5.71 11.20 -8.11
C ALA A 114 6.03 12.07 -6.88
N PHE A 115 5.34 11.82 -5.76
CA PHE A 115 5.60 12.52 -4.48
C PHE A 115 7.03 12.28 -3.96
N VAL A 116 7.51 11.04 -3.99
CA VAL A 116 8.89 10.68 -3.58
C VAL A 116 9.92 11.39 -4.44
N LEU A 117 9.73 11.41 -5.76
CA LEU A 117 10.69 12.04 -6.67
C LEU A 117 10.71 13.55 -6.52
N ASP A 118 9.57 14.16 -6.27
CA ASP A 118 9.46 15.60 -6.01
C ASP A 118 10.18 16.00 -4.73
N ASP A 119 9.92 15.32 -3.61
CA ASP A 119 10.62 15.58 -2.35
C ASP A 119 12.13 15.31 -2.46
N LEU A 120 12.53 14.18 -3.08
CA LEU A 120 13.93 13.79 -3.21
C LEU A 120 14.75 14.75 -4.09
N LEU A 121 14.12 15.33 -5.11
CA LEU A 121 14.77 16.25 -6.06
C LEU A 121 14.43 17.71 -5.79
N LEU A 122 13.65 17.99 -4.74
CA LEU A 122 13.14 19.31 -4.39
C LEU A 122 12.45 20.03 -5.57
N LEU A 123 11.65 19.33 -6.38
CA LEU A 123 11.11 19.94 -7.61
C LEU A 123 10.17 21.12 -7.28
N HIS A 124 9.35 20.98 -6.25
CA HIS A 124 8.41 22.02 -5.81
C HIS A 124 9.06 23.21 -5.08
N GLU A 125 10.27 23.04 -4.52
CA GLU A 125 11.03 24.10 -3.83
C GLU A 125 12.15 24.69 -4.69
N SER A 126 12.56 24.00 -5.75
CA SER A 126 13.70 24.38 -6.55
C SER A 126 13.46 25.71 -7.27
N ALA A 127 14.37 26.65 -7.02
CA ALA A 127 14.41 27.94 -7.71
C ALA A 127 14.49 27.79 -9.25
N ALA A 128 14.92 26.63 -9.76
CA ALA A 128 15.01 26.35 -11.18
C ALA A 128 13.64 26.37 -11.90
N PHE A 129 12.54 26.11 -11.18
CA PHE A 129 11.18 26.07 -11.74
C PHE A 129 10.35 27.33 -11.47
N GLY A 130 10.92 28.32 -10.77
CA GLY A 130 10.29 29.59 -10.48
C GLY A 130 9.30 29.58 -9.31
N PRO A 131 8.80 30.76 -8.88
CA PRO A 131 8.04 30.91 -7.63
C PRO A 131 6.65 30.26 -7.62
N TRP A 132 6.16 29.80 -8.78
CA TRP A 132 4.86 29.15 -8.93
C TRP A 132 4.93 27.62 -8.83
N ALA A 133 6.14 27.04 -8.79
CA ALA A 133 6.36 25.60 -8.80
C ALA A 133 5.67 24.89 -7.63
N GLY A 134 5.81 25.42 -6.41
CA GLY A 134 5.15 24.89 -5.21
C GLY A 134 3.64 24.81 -5.35
N ILE A 135 2.99 25.90 -5.78
CA ILE A 135 1.54 25.96 -5.98
C ILE A 135 1.10 24.96 -7.07
N ALA A 136 1.85 24.86 -8.16
CA ALA A 136 1.55 23.94 -9.25
C ALA A 136 1.69 22.47 -8.81
N ALA A 137 2.73 22.14 -8.04
CA ALA A 137 2.94 20.81 -7.47
C ALA A 137 1.80 20.45 -6.51
N ALA A 138 1.47 21.33 -5.55
CA ALA A 138 0.37 21.16 -4.62
C ALA A 138 -0.98 20.94 -5.33
N ALA A 139 -1.29 21.77 -6.35
CA ALA A 139 -2.50 21.62 -7.16
C ALA A 139 -2.52 20.30 -7.93
N THR A 140 -1.37 19.86 -8.46
CA THR A 140 -1.23 18.59 -9.18
C THR A 140 -1.49 17.40 -8.25
N TYR A 141 -0.92 17.39 -7.04
CA TYR A 141 -1.20 16.34 -6.07
C TYR A 141 -2.64 16.35 -5.59
N ALA A 142 -3.21 17.52 -5.31
CA ALA A 142 -4.61 17.65 -4.94
C ALA A 142 -5.52 17.06 -6.03
N ALA A 143 -5.28 17.42 -7.30
CA ALA A 143 -6.01 16.85 -8.44
C ALA A 143 -5.81 15.34 -8.55
N GLY A 144 -4.59 14.85 -8.35
CA GLY A 144 -4.26 13.42 -8.35
C GLY A 144 -5.00 12.63 -7.27
N PHE A 145 -5.02 13.13 -6.03
CA PHE A 145 -5.75 12.52 -4.92
C PHE A 145 -7.28 12.59 -5.11
N VAL A 146 -7.81 13.69 -5.66
CA VAL A 146 -9.23 13.81 -6.00
C VAL A 146 -9.60 12.80 -7.08
N ALA A 147 -8.81 12.68 -8.14
CA ALA A 147 -9.02 11.69 -9.20
C ALA A 147 -8.94 10.25 -8.66
N TYR A 148 -7.97 9.98 -7.79
CA TYR A 148 -7.82 8.71 -7.09
C TYR A 148 -9.08 8.37 -6.29
N LEU A 149 -9.57 9.30 -5.47
CA LEU A 149 -10.76 9.08 -4.65
C LEU A 149 -12.00 8.92 -5.53
N ALA A 150 -12.23 9.79 -6.51
CA ALA A 150 -13.36 9.70 -7.42
C ALA A 150 -13.42 8.32 -8.10
N ARG A 151 -12.27 7.84 -8.58
CA ARG A 151 -12.15 6.55 -9.27
C ARG A 151 -12.37 5.33 -8.36
N PHE A 152 -11.86 5.38 -7.13
CA PHE A 152 -11.78 4.19 -6.27
C PHE A 152 -12.68 4.24 -5.03
N HIS A 153 -13.50 5.27 -4.83
CA HIS A 153 -14.29 5.44 -3.60
C HIS A 153 -15.20 4.25 -3.28
N GLU A 154 -15.84 3.64 -4.29
CA GLU A 154 -16.68 2.45 -4.08
C GLU A 154 -15.85 1.25 -3.67
N LEU A 155 -14.72 1.02 -4.33
CA LEU A 155 -13.80 -0.07 -4.03
C LEU A 155 -13.23 0.08 -2.62
N ILE A 156 -12.81 1.28 -2.27
CA ILE A 156 -12.33 1.62 -0.93
C ILE A 156 -13.46 1.30 0.03
N ARG A 157 -14.61 1.96 -0.07
CA ARG A 157 -15.74 1.69 0.82
C ARG A 157 -16.08 0.21 0.88
N ALA A 158 -16.02 -0.54 -0.22
CA ALA A 158 -16.35 -1.97 -0.30
C ALA A 158 -15.36 -2.89 0.44
N ARG A 159 -14.06 -2.67 0.25
CA ARG A 159 -13.01 -3.63 0.58
C ARG A 159 -11.91 -3.08 1.50
N LEU A 160 -11.72 -1.77 1.54
CA LEU A 160 -10.63 -1.11 2.25
C LEU A 160 -11.22 -0.09 3.23
N ASP A 161 -10.89 -0.18 4.51
CA ASP A 161 -11.32 0.89 5.40
C ASP A 161 -10.68 2.23 5.00
N GLY A 162 -11.52 3.20 4.64
CA GLY A 162 -11.12 4.53 4.18
C GLY A 162 -10.62 5.45 5.29
N GLY A 163 -10.74 5.08 6.57
CA GLY A 163 -10.35 5.97 7.66
C GLY A 163 -8.86 6.36 7.66
N LEU A 164 -7.95 5.44 7.31
CA LEU A 164 -6.52 5.77 7.15
C LEU A 164 -6.26 6.69 5.95
N LEU A 165 -7.00 6.52 4.86
CA LEU A 165 -6.91 7.40 3.70
C LEU A 165 -7.41 8.81 4.05
N ILE A 166 -8.51 8.93 4.78
CA ILE A 166 -9.03 10.21 5.25
C ILE A 166 -8.00 10.91 6.15
N LEU A 167 -7.39 10.17 7.09
CA LEU A 167 -6.32 10.71 7.93
C LEU A 167 -5.13 11.21 7.09
N ALA A 168 -4.71 10.43 6.09
CA ALA A 168 -3.61 10.80 5.20
C ALA A 168 -3.92 12.10 4.44
N LEU A 169 -5.10 12.17 3.79
CA LEU A 169 -5.52 13.33 3.02
C LEU A 169 -5.72 14.57 3.89
N ALA A 170 -6.30 14.41 5.09
CA ALA A 170 -6.47 15.51 6.03
C ALA A 170 -5.12 16.06 6.50
N ALA A 171 -4.15 15.18 6.76
CA ALA A 171 -2.81 15.58 7.18
C ALA A 171 -2.03 16.27 6.05
N PHE A 172 -2.08 15.76 4.81
CA PHE A 172 -1.49 16.44 3.65
C PHE A 172 -2.14 17.80 3.37
N ALA A 173 -3.47 17.88 3.44
CA ALA A 173 -4.18 19.15 3.29
C ALA A 173 -3.80 20.13 4.40
N GLY A 174 -3.69 19.65 5.64
CA GLY A 174 -3.23 20.45 6.78
C GLY A 174 -1.82 21.00 6.58
N SER A 175 -0.89 20.17 6.11
CA SER A 175 0.47 20.58 5.76
C SER A 175 0.46 21.68 4.69
N ALA A 176 -0.23 21.48 3.56
CA ALA A 176 -0.32 22.48 2.49
C ALA A 176 -0.99 23.81 2.93
N VAL A 177 -1.98 23.74 3.83
CA VAL A 177 -2.62 24.95 4.38
C VAL A 177 -1.64 25.74 5.25
N VAL A 178 -0.82 25.06 6.06
CA VAL A 178 0.19 25.72 6.90
C VAL A 178 1.27 26.36 6.04
N ASP A 179 1.77 25.65 5.02
CA ASP A 179 2.76 26.18 4.06
C ASP A 179 2.28 27.49 3.39
N VAL A 180 1.01 27.51 2.94
CA VAL A 180 0.47 28.68 2.22
C VAL A 180 0.08 29.84 3.14
N LEU A 181 -0.48 29.56 4.32
CA LEU A 181 -1.13 30.60 5.15
C LEU A 181 -0.30 31.03 6.37
N ALA A 182 0.64 30.21 6.85
CA ALA A 182 1.38 30.53 8.06
C ALA A 182 2.66 31.30 7.76
N ALA A 183 3.01 32.26 8.63
CA ALA A 183 4.32 32.90 8.57
C ALA A 183 5.41 31.85 8.90
N PRO A 184 6.56 31.87 8.19
CA PRO A 184 7.62 30.88 8.35
C PRO A 184 8.30 31.03 9.71
N THR A 185 7.82 30.27 10.68
CA THR A 185 8.32 30.19 12.06
C THR A 185 8.75 28.75 12.37
N GLN A 186 9.56 28.55 13.41
CA GLN A 186 9.93 27.20 13.83
C GLN A 186 8.71 26.33 14.16
N ALA A 187 7.67 26.94 14.77
CA ALA A 187 6.44 26.24 15.10
C ALA A 187 5.62 25.89 13.85
N SER A 188 5.51 26.80 12.87
CA SER A 188 4.78 26.51 11.64
C SER A 188 5.44 25.38 10.85
N VAL A 189 6.78 25.42 10.71
CA VAL A 189 7.55 24.36 10.04
C VAL A 189 7.34 23.00 10.73
N LEU A 190 7.37 22.97 12.07
CA LEU A 190 7.17 21.73 12.81
C LEU A 190 5.75 21.16 12.60
N VAL A 191 4.73 22.03 12.56
CA VAL A 191 3.34 21.61 12.32
C VAL A 191 3.16 21.15 10.87
N GLU A 192 3.73 21.89 9.93
CA GLU A 192 3.70 21.58 8.49
C GLU A 192 4.35 20.23 8.20
N ASP A 193 5.61 20.05 8.60
CA ASP A 193 6.39 18.84 8.36
C ASP A 193 5.85 17.65 9.17
N GLY A 194 5.37 17.91 10.39
CA GLY A 194 4.71 16.89 11.21
C GLY A 194 3.41 16.39 10.60
N ALA A 195 2.60 17.28 10.03
CA ALA A 195 1.40 16.91 9.28
C ALA A 195 1.76 16.16 8.00
N LYS A 196 2.80 16.59 7.26
CA LYS A 196 3.29 15.88 6.07
C LYS A 196 3.72 14.45 6.41
N LEU A 197 4.53 14.27 7.47
CA LEU A 197 4.98 12.96 7.94
C LEU A 197 3.80 12.07 8.39
N LEU A 198 2.82 12.63 9.12
CA LEU A 198 1.60 11.89 9.48
C LEU A 198 0.83 11.41 8.24
N GLY A 199 0.73 12.28 7.23
CA GLY A 199 0.13 11.96 5.93
C GLY A 199 0.85 10.79 5.25
N ILE A 200 2.17 10.84 5.18
CA ILE A 200 3.03 9.80 4.61
C ILE A 200 2.83 8.46 5.32
N VAL A 201 2.86 8.43 6.66
CA VAL A 201 2.71 7.19 7.43
C VAL A 201 1.32 6.60 7.25
N ALA A 202 0.27 7.42 7.36
CA ALA A 202 -1.11 6.99 7.19
C ALA A 202 -1.38 6.43 5.77
N TRP A 203 -0.89 7.12 4.75
CA TRP A 203 -0.94 6.66 3.36
C TRP A 203 -0.19 5.33 3.17
N SER A 204 1.02 5.23 3.72
CA SER A 204 1.86 4.03 3.61
C SER A 204 1.18 2.81 4.21
N VAL A 205 0.55 2.95 5.39
CA VAL A 205 -0.20 1.86 6.02
C VAL A 205 -1.47 1.52 5.24
N PHE A 206 -2.20 2.52 4.72
CA PHE A 206 -3.37 2.29 3.87
C PHE A 206 -2.99 1.47 2.62
N VAL A 207 -1.95 1.89 1.90
CA VAL A 207 -1.47 1.23 0.68
C VAL A 207 -0.93 -0.17 0.99
N GLY A 208 -0.14 -0.33 2.06
CA GLY A 208 0.36 -1.64 2.48
C GLY A 208 -0.76 -2.63 2.78
N ARG A 209 -1.84 -2.18 3.45
CA ARG A 209 -3.03 -3.01 3.68
C ARG A 209 -3.75 -3.39 2.39
N ALA A 210 -3.88 -2.46 1.45
CA ALA A 210 -4.46 -2.76 0.14
C ALA A 210 -3.64 -3.82 -0.60
N ALA A 211 -2.31 -3.73 -0.56
CA ALA A 211 -1.40 -4.71 -1.16
C ALA A 211 -1.54 -6.09 -0.50
N ILE A 212 -1.53 -6.17 0.84
CA ILE A 212 -1.73 -7.43 1.58
C ILE A 212 -3.08 -8.06 1.24
N THR A 213 -4.15 -7.26 1.15
CA THR A 213 -5.49 -7.75 0.81
C THR A 213 -5.53 -8.34 -0.61
N ALA A 214 -4.87 -7.70 -1.57
CA ALA A 214 -4.77 -8.20 -2.93
C ALA A 214 -4.00 -9.53 -3.02
N LEU A 215 -2.94 -9.69 -2.22
CA LEU A 215 -2.14 -10.92 -2.17
C LEU A 215 -2.91 -12.06 -1.48
N ALA A 216 -3.62 -11.77 -0.39
CA ALA A 216 -4.43 -12.77 0.31
C ALA A 216 -5.59 -13.32 -0.53
N SER A 217 -6.07 -12.54 -1.51
CA SER A 217 -7.15 -12.93 -2.42
C SER A 217 -6.69 -13.85 -3.55
N ASN A 218 -5.38 -14.05 -3.73
CA ASN A 218 -4.78 -14.85 -4.80
C ASN A 218 -3.85 -15.93 -4.25
N PRO A 219 -4.37 -16.99 -3.61
CA PRO A 219 -3.54 -18.08 -3.11
C PRO A 219 -2.77 -18.73 -4.27
N PRO A 220 -1.48 -19.07 -4.08
CA PRO A 220 -0.67 -19.68 -5.13
C PRO A 220 -1.30 -20.98 -5.62
N ALA A 221 -1.34 -21.14 -6.94
CA ALA A 221 -1.97 -22.26 -7.65
C ALA A 221 -1.42 -23.65 -7.23
N SER A 222 -0.27 -23.70 -6.57
CA SER A 222 0.35 -24.93 -6.05
C SER A 222 -0.47 -25.65 -4.98
N THR A 223 -1.42 -24.98 -4.32
CA THR A 223 -2.29 -25.64 -3.32
C THR A 223 -3.32 -26.59 -3.95
N SER A 224 -3.56 -26.49 -5.26
CA SER A 224 -4.53 -27.33 -5.98
C SER A 224 -3.93 -28.58 -6.61
N ALA A 225 -2.60 -28.69 -6.69
CA ALA A 225 -1.92 -29.79 -7.38
C ALA A 225 -1.62 -31.01 -6.50
N GLU A 226 -1.74 -30.89 -5.17
CA GLU A 226 -1.43 -31.99 -4.23
C GLU A 226 -2.66 -32.75 -3.73
N ARG A 227 -3.87 -32.45 -4.23
CA ARG A 227 -5.01 -33.36 -4.09
C ARG A 227 -5.01 -34.38 -5.24
N VAL A 228 -3.86 -35.03 -5.44
CA VAL A 228 -3.85 -36.37 -6.02
C VAL A 228 -4.51 -37.23 -4.96
N GLU A 229 -5.82 -37.45 -5.09
CA GLU A 229 -6.48 -38.49 -4.30
C GLU A 229 -5.62 -39.75 -4.45
N PRO A 230 -5.14 -40.36 -3.34
CA PRO A 230 -4.50 -41.64 -3.44
C PRO A 230 -5.53 -42.53 -4.12
N SER A 231 -5.25 -42.88 -5.38
CA SER A 231 -6.03 -43.84 -6.15
C SER A 231 -6.03 -45.10 -5.31
N VAL A 232 -7.10 -45.28 -4.54
CA VAL A 232 -7.35 -46.49 -3.77
C VAL A 232 -7.50 -47.54 -4.84
N ALA A 233 -6.40 -48.23 -5.13
CA ALA A 233 -6.36 -49.31 -6.07
C ALA A 233 -7.44 -50.31 -5.67
N THR A 234 -8.52 -50.36 -6.43
CA THR A 234 -9.56 -51.35 -6.26
C THR A 234 -8.90 -52.72 -6.41
N PRO A 235 -8.94 -53.61 -5.41
CA PRO A 235 -8.30 -54.92 -5.52
C PRO A 235 -8.91 -55.69 -6.71
N PRO A 236 -8.08 -56.43 -7.47
CA PRO A 236 -8.54 -57.17 -8.63
C PRO A 236 -9.61 -58.20 -8.23
N SER A 237 -10.74 -58.17 -8.93
CA SER A 237 -11.84 -59.10 -8.73
C SER A 237 -11.39 -60.53 -9.08
N PRO A 238 -11.51 -61.51 -8.16
CA PRO A 238 -11.11 -62.88 -8.43
C PRO A 238 -12.24 -63.63 -9.16
N GLY A 239 -12.09 -63.85 -10.47
CA GLY A 239 -12.90 -64.88 -11.14
C GLY A 239 -13.13 -64.71 -12.63
N ALA A 240 -12.24 -65.26 -13.45
CA ALA A 240 -12.59 -65.80 -14.76
C ALA A 240 -11.56 -66.87 -15.16
N ARG A 241 -11.73 -68.08 -14.61
CA ARG A 241 -10.98 -69.27 -15.03
C ARG A 241 -11.47 -69.73 -16.41
N ALA A 242 -10.51 -69.83 -17.32
CA ALA A 242 -10.33 -70.86 -18.35
C ALA A 242 -11.56 -71.67 -18.79
N GLY A 243 -12.04 -71.39 -20.01
CA GLY A 243 -12.75 -72.35 -20.85
C GLY A 243 -11.88 -72.69 -22.06
N ALA A 244 -11.16 -73.81 -21.98
CA ALA A 244 -10.46 -74.43 -23.10
C ALA A 244 -11.43 -75.33 -23.88
N GLY A 245 -11.42 -75.22 -25.20
CA GLY A 245 -12.04 -76.16 -26.15
C GLY A 245 -11.64 -75.74 -27.56
N ALA A 246 -10.60 -76.32 -28.17
CA ALA A 246 -10.58 -77.62 -28.84
C ALA A 246 -11.57 -77.71 -30.01
N GLN A 247 -11.07 -77.51 -31.24
CA GLN A 247 -11.52 -78.10 -32.52
C GLN A 247 -10.46 -77.69 -33.57
N ALA A 248 -9.53 -78.54 -33.99
CA ALA A 248 -9.64 -79.78 -34.78
C ALA A 248 -9.93 -79.56 -36.28
N ARG A 249 -8.88 -79.84 -37.08
CA ARG A 249 -8.87 -80.61 -38.34
C ARG A 249 -9.24 -79.97 -39.70
N THR A 250 -8.31 -80.23 -40.62
CA THR A 250 -8.45 -80.63 -42.06
C THR A 250 -8.82 -79.53 -43.04
N ARG A 251 -8.20 -79.40 -44.22
CA ARG A 251 -7.26 -80.20 -45.01
C ARG A 251 -6.46 -79.25 -45.91
#